data_AF-A0A444JZZ3-F1
#
_entry.id   AF-A0A444JZZ3-F1
#
_cell.length_a   1.000
_cell.length_b   1.000
_cell.length_c   1.000
_cell.angle_alpha   90.00
_cell.angle_beta   90.00
_cell.angle_gamma   90.00
#
_symmetry.space_group_name_H-M   'P 1'
#
loop_
_entity.id
_entity.type
_entity.pdbx_description
1 polymer ?
#
loop_
_entity_poly.entity_id
_entity_poly.type
_entity_poly.pdbx_seq_one_letter_code
_entity_poly.pdbx_strand_id
1 'polypeptide(L)'
;MTDPKSLQALKWRCIGPARGGRVVAVAGDPNEPLVFYFGACAGGVWKAIDGGIYWRCVSDGFFTSASVGALAVAGSDSNVI
;
A
#
# COMPACT_ATOMS: atom_id res chain seq x y z
N MET A 1 -18.64 -29.79 -7.10
CA MET A 1 -17.38 -29.05 -6.84
C MET A 1 -17.36 -27.88 -7.81
N THR A 2 -17.21 -26.64 -7.33
CA THR A 2 -17.25 -25.42 -8.19
C THR A 2 -16.01 -25.32 -9.07
N ASP A 3 -16.19 -24.94 -10.34
CA ASP A 3 -15.09 -24.69 -11.30
C ASP A 3 -14.28 -23.46 -10.88
N PRO A 4 -12.94 -23.55 -10.70
CA PRO A 4 -12.11 -22.40 -10.36
C PRO A 4 -12.27 -21.19 -11.31
N LYS A 5 -12.61 -21.42 -12.58
CA LYS A 5 -12.84 -20.32 -13.53
C LYS A 5 -14.03 -19.43 -13.14
N SER A 6 -15.05 -19.98 -12.49
CA SER A 6 -16.21 -19.19 -12.06
C SER A 6 -15.89 -18.19 -10.95
N LEU A 7 -14.73 -18.32 -10.31
CA LEU A 7 -14.29 -17.42 -9.23
C LEU A 7 -13.45 -16.24 -9.74
N GLN A 8 -13.05 -16.21 -11.01
CA GLN A 8 -12.18 -15.16 -11.56
C GLN A 8 -12.83 -13.77 -11.59
N ALA A 9 -14.16 -13.69 -11.61
CA ALA A 9 -14.89 -12.43 -11.55
C ALA A 9 -14.99 -11.85 -10.12
N LEU A 10 -14.60 -12.63 -9.09
CA LEU A 10 -14.65 -12.16 -7.71
C LEU A 10 -13.53 -11.14 -7.46
N LYS A 11 -13.89 -10.05 -6.78
CA LYS A 11 -12.95 -9.02 -6.36
C LYS A 11 -12.84 -9.03 -4.84
N TRP A 12 -11.61 -8.96 -4.36
CA TRP A 12 -11.35 -8.68 -2.95
C TRP A 12 -11.92 -7.31 -2.59
N ARG A 13 -12.53 -7.24 -1.41
CA ARG A 13 -13.01 -5.98 -0.83
C ARG A 13 -12.62 -5.92 0.63
N CYS A 14 -12.33 -4.72 1.12
CA CYS A 14 -12.12 -4.51 2.54
C CYS A 14 -13.44 -4.73 3.29
N ILE A 15 -13.38 -5.49 4.39
CA ILE A 15 -14.52 -5.71 5.32
C ILE A 15 -14.43 -4.82 6.57
N GLY A 16 -13.34 -4.07 6.72
CA GLY A 16 -13.09 -3.17 7.83
C GLY A 16 -12.26 -3.77 8.98
N PRO A 17 -11.85 -2.93 9.94
CA PRO A 17 -12.06 -1.47 9.99
C PRO A 17 -11.31 -0.75 8.87
N ALA A 18 -11.87 0.35 8.36
CA ALA A 18 -11.31 1.09 7.22
C ALA A 18 -9.92 1.67 7.50
N ARG A 19 -9.59 1.87 8.79
CA ARG A 19 -8.29 2.28 9.29
C ARG A 19 -7.96 1.43 10.51
N GLY A 20 -6.91 0.63 10.42
CA GLY A 20 -6.48 -0.28 11.48
C GLY A 20 -5.14 -0.92 11.13
N GLY A 21 -4.59 -1.68 12.08
CA GLY A 21 -3.28 -2.30 11.93
C GLY A 21 -2.14 -1.43 12.47
N ARG A 22 -0.90 -1.92 12.31
CA ARG A 22 0.32 -1.29 12.83
C ARG A 22 1.20 -0.82 11.68
N VAL A 23 1.57 0.46 11.73
CA VAL A 23 2.51 1.12 10.81
C VAL A 23 3.83 1.34 11.54
N VAL A 24 4.93 1.04 10.87
CA VAL A 24 6.29 1.20 11.44
C VAL A 24 7.23 1.98 10.53
N ALA A 25 6.83 2.25 9.29
CA ALA A 25 7.61 3.00 8.32
C ALA A 25 6.73 4.05 7.62
N VAL A 26 7.27 5.25 7.40
CA VAL A 26 6.63 6.34 6.67
C VAL A 26 7.66 7.09 5.84
N ALA A 27 7.28 7.55 4.66
CA ALA A 27 8.07 8.47 3.85
C ALA A 27 7.15 9.46 3.12
N GLY A 28 7.60 10.71 3.01
CA GLY A 28 6.99 11.72 2.14
C GLY A 28 7.78 11.83 0.84
N ASP A 29 7.09 12.19 -0.23
CA ASP A 29 7.75 12.55 -1.47
C ASP A 29 8.43 13.94 -1.33
N PRO A 30 9.72 14.08 -1.70
CA PRO A 30 10.41 15.36 -1.56
C PRO A 30 9.97 16.42 -2.59
N ASN A 31 9.36 16.02 -3.70
CA ASN A 31 8.94 16.89 -4.79
C ASN A 31 7.41 17.12 -4.80
N GLU A 32 6.63 16.19 -4.24
CA GLU A 32 5.17 16.26 -4.20
C GLU A 32 4.65 16.31 -2.75
N PRO A 33 4.37 17.49 -2.18
CA PRO A 33 4.10 17.65 -0.74
C PRO A 33 2.81 16.99 -0.22
N LEU A 34 1.95 16.50 -1.11
CA LEU A 34 0.73 15.77 -0.76
C LEU A 34 0.87 14.26 -0.91
N VAL A 35 2.02 13.78 -1.39
CA VAL A 35 2.30 12.38 -1.64
C VAL A 35 3.05 11.77 -0.47
N PHE A 36 2.46 10.72 0.09
CA PHE A 36 2.98 10.02 1.26
C PHE A 36 2.87 8.52 1.07
N TYR A 37 3.79 7.80 1.70
CA TYR A 37 3.83 6.36 1.73
C TYR A 37 3.92 5.88 3.18
N PHE A 38 3.26 4.76 3.48
CA PHE A 38 3.50 4.03 4.73
C PHE A 38 3.72 2.54 4.47
N GLY A 39 4.50 1.93 5.36
CA GLY A 39 4.78 0.50 5.41
C GLY A 39 4.08 -0.12 6.62
N ALA A 40 3.23 -1.10 6.36
CA ALA A 40 2.53 -1.84 7.38
C ALA A 40 3.34 -3.05 7.87
N CYS A 41 3.20 -3.39 9.15
CA CYS A 41 3.84 -4.56 9.75
C CYS A 41 3.41 -5.88 9.08
N ALA A 42 2.17 -5.95 8.58
CA ALA A 42 1.59 -7.10 7.88
C ALA A 42 0.50 -6.62 6.91
N GLY A 43 0.85 -5.73 5.98
CA GLY A 43 -0.11 -5.13 5.05
C GLY A 43 0.49 -4.44 3.84
N GLY A 44 1.80 -4.57 3.61
CA GLY A 44 2.48 -4.02 2.45
C GLY A 44 2.71 -2.51 2.50
N VAL A 45 2.83 -1.91 1.32
CA VAL A 45 3.05 -0.47 1.10
C VAL A 45 1.75 0.17 0.63
N TRP A 46 1.46 1.33 1.22
CA TRP A 46 0.30 2.14 0.87
C TRP A 46 0.73 3.54 0.47
N LYS A 47 0.06 4.11 -0.52
CA LYS A 47 0.28 5.47 -1.05
C LYS A 47 -0.95 6.34 -0.85
N ALA A 48 -0.73 7.58 -0.45
CA ALA A 48 -1.69 8.69 -0.53
C ALA A 48 -1.16 9.78 -1.46
N ILE A 49 -2.06 10.51 -2.11
CA ILE A 49 -1.73 11.64 -3.02
C ILE A 49 -2.46 12.93 -2.65
N ASP A 50 -3.16 12.92 -1.51
CA ASP A 50 -4.09 13.96 -1.09
C ASP A 50 -3.85 14.39 0.36
N GLY A 51 -2.60 14.31 0.84
CA GLY A 51 -2.29 14.68 2.22
C GLY A 51 -2.63 13.60 3.24
N GLY A 52 -2.84 12.34 2.81
CA GLY A 52 -3.12 11.22 3.71
C GLY A 52 -4.61 11.03 4.03
N ILE A 53 -5.51 11.61 3.24
CA ILE A 53 -6.96 11.46 3.40
C ILE A 53 -7.38 10.07 2.91
N TYR A 54 -6.93 9.67 1.71
CA TYR A 54 -7.17 8.36 1.12
C TYR A 54 -5.87 7.61 0.84
N TRP A 55 -5.90 6.30 1.10
CA TRP A 55 -4.75 5.41 0.95
C TRP A 55 -5.08 4.25 0.01
N ARG A 56 -4.15 3.92 -0.87
CA ARG A 56 -4.25 2.78 -1.80
C ARG A 56 -3.06 1.85 -1.59
N CYS A 57 -3.31 0.54 -1.50
CA CYS A 57 -2.24 -0.45 -1.51
C CYS A 57 -1.55 -0.43 -2.88
N VAL A 58 -0.22 -0.39 -2.90
CA VAL A 58 0.60 -0.39 -4.12
C VAL A 58 1.51 -1.61 -4.24
N SER A 59 1.57 -2.46 -3.21
CA SER A 59 2.42 -3.65 -3.17
C SER A 59 1.71 -4.97 -3.49
N ASP A 60 0.38 -4.97 -3.57
CA ASP A 60 -0.41 -6.18 -3.86
C ASP A 60 0.00 -6.78 -5.21
N GLY A 61 0.25 -8.08 -5.24
CA GLY A 61 0.69 -8.81 -6.43
C GLY A 61 2.20 -8.73 -6.72
N PHE A 62 2.94 -7.90 -6.00
CA PHE A 62 4.39 -7.75 -6.17
C PHE A 62 5.20 -8.39 -5.04
N PHE A 63 4.72 -8.27 -3.80
CA PHE A 63 5.48 -8.74 -2.64
C PHE A 63 5.11 -10.18 -2.28
N THR A 64 6.12 -10.98 -1.92
CA THR A 64 5.93 -12.31 -1.32
C THR A 64 5.72 -12.24 0.20
N SER A 65 6.06 -11.12 0.83
CA SER A 65 5.86 -10.84 2.25
C SER A 65 5.13 -9.51 2.45
N ALA A 66 4.16 -9.50 3.35
CA ALA A 66 3.38 -8.30 3.66
C ALA A 66 4.06 -7.39 4.70
N SER A 67 5.24 -7.76 5.23
CA SER A 67 5.90 -6.98 6.28
C SER A 67 6.84 -5.95 5.70
N VAL A 68 6.62 -4.68 6.06
CA VAL A 68 7.44 -3.55 5.62
C VAL A 68 7.98 -2.81 6.86
N GLY A 69 9.27 -2.95 7.11
CA GLY A 69 9.96 -2.35 8.26
C GLY A 69 10.57 -0.97 7.99
N ALA A 70 10.87 -0.66 6.73
CA ALA A 70 11.44 0.62 6.29
C ALA A 70 11.07 0.86 4.82
N LEU A 71 11.01 2.13 4.41
CA LEU A 71 10.85 2.58 3.02
C LEU A 71 11.37 4.02 2.89
N ALA A 72 11.81 4.41 1.69
CA ALA A 72 12.27 5.76 1.41
C ALA A 72 11.99 6.11 -0.06
N VAL A 73 11.58 7.35 -0.34
CA VAL A 73 11.42 7.82 -1.72
C VAL A 73 12.77 8.34 -2.22
N ALA A 74 13.18 7.94 -3.43
CA ALA A 74 14.42 8.43 -4.01
C ALA A 74 14.33 9.93 -4.31
N GLY A 75 15.31 10.71 -3.84
CA GLY A 75 15.34 12.16 -4.12
C GLY A 75 15.52 12.51 -5.60
N SER A 76 16.07 11.59 -6.40
CA SER A 76 16.28 11.77 -7.84
C SER A 76 15.05 11.44 -8.69
N ASP A 77 14.14 10.61 -8.19
CA ASP A 77 12.94 10.18 -8.92
C ASP A 77 11.84 9.73 -7.94
N SER A 78 10.76 10.50 -7.90
CA SER A 78 9.55 10.27 -7.08
C SER A 78 8.82 8.95 -7.39
N ASN A 79 9.16 8.27 -8.49
CA ASN A 79 8.61 6.97 -8.86
C ASN A 79 9.41 5.77 -8.33
N VAL A 80 10.54 6.02 -7.67
CA VAL A 80 11.39 4.98 -7.05
C VAL A 80 11.24 5.04 -5.54
N ILE A 81 10.83 3.91 -4.94
CA ILE A 81 10.63 3.73 -3.49
C ILE A 81 11.23 2.42 -3.00
#